data_AF-A0A8H7W528-F1
#
_entry.id   AF-A0A8H7W528-F1
#
_cell.length_a   1.000
_cell.length_b   1.000
_cell.length_c   1.000
_cell.angle_alpha   90.00
_cell.angle_beta   90.00
_cell.angle_gamma   90.00
#
_symmetry.space_group_name_H-M   'P 1'
#
loop_
_entity.id
_entity.type
_entity.pdbx_description
1 polymer ?
#
loop_
_entity_poly.entity_id
_entity_poly.type
_entity_poly.pdbx_seq_one_letter_code
_entity_poly.pdbx_strand_id
1 'polypeptide(L)'
;MATKIQATSSTDEQLVEECKERTNCGDCNPTITWTTPAKGKETTPPENTVVIIVDVRSSRGAIRIFRKSDRGYVDGIGTQQAGNLVIVPWNSDWYISAAGSLPVGYVARSAV
;
A
#
# COMPACT_ATOMS: atom_id res chain seq x y z
N MET A 1 -13.48 5.49 2.12
CA MET A 1 -12.12 5.93 2.47
C MET A 1 -11.34 4.76 2.99
N ALA A 2 -10.04 4.75 2.73
CA ALA A 2 -9.13 3.72 3.19
C ALA A 2 -8.50 4.16 4.53
N THR A 3 -8.24 3.20 5.41
CA THR A 3 -7.46 3.46 6.62
C THR A 3 -6.02 3.77 6.22
N LYS A 4 -5.48 4.88 6.69
CA LYS A 4 -4.12 5.37 6.39
C LYS A 4 -3.36 5.49 7.70
N ILE A 5 -2.33 4.67 7.86
CA ILE A 5 -1.49 4.66 9.05
C ILE A 5 -0.12 5.16 8.63
N GLN A 6 0.37 6.22 9.26
CA GLN A 6 1.73 6.67 9.05
C GLN A 6 2.67 5.70 9.74
N ALA A 7 3.61 5.12 8.97
CA ALA A 7 4.63 4.25 9.52
C ALA A 7 5.60 5.08 10.39
N THR A 8 6.03 4.47 11.48
CA THR A 8 7.05 5.01 12.38
C THR A 8 8.44 4.54 12.02
N SER A 9 8.53 3.39 11.35
CA SER A 9 9.76 2.77 10.91
C SER A 9 10.08 3.04 9.43
N SER A 10 11.34 2.78 9.06
CA SER A 10 11.85 3.03 7.70
C SER A 10 12.54 1.84 7.04
N THR A 11 12.79 0.75 7.77
CA THR A 11 13.35 -0.51 7.24
C THR A 11 12.25 -1.54 7.01
N ASP A 12 12.46 -2.43 6.04
CA ASP A 12 11.44 -3.39 5.63
C ASP A 12 11.06 -4.36 6.76
N GLU A 13 12.02 -4.82 7.56
CA GLU A 13 11.75 -5.75 8.67
C GLU A 13 10.87 -5.08 9.74
N GLN A 14 11.17 -3.83 10.07
CA GLN A 14 10.38 -3.07 11.05
C GLN A 14 9.00 -2.68 10.50
N LEU A 15 8.91 -2.38 9.20
CA LEU A 15 7.64 -2.11 8.54
C LEU A 15 6.73 -3.33 8.56
N VAL A 16 7.28 -4.54 8.37
CA VAL A 16 6.48 -5.76 8.46
C VAL A 16 5.98 -5.98 9.88
N GLU A 17 6.81 -5.81 10.91
CA GLU A 17 6.37 -5.90 12.30
C GLU A 17 5.29 -4.85 12.62
N GLU A 18 5.48 -3.60 12.20
CA GLU A 18 4.47 -2.55 12.35
C GLU A 18 3.17 -2.90 11.61
N CYS A 19 3.26 -3.52 10.42
CA CYS A 19 2.08 -4.02 9.71
C CYS A 19 1.35 -5.11 10.51
N LYS A 20 2.08 -6.06 11.13
CA LYS A 20 1.47 -7.11 11.96
C LYS A 20 0.69 -6.51 13.12
N GLU A 21 1.31 -5.59 13.86
CA GLU A 21 0.70 -4.93 15.03
C GLU A 21 -0.50 -4.05 14.65
N ARG A 22 -0.37 -3.27 13.58
CA ARG A 22 -1.37 -2.24 13.22
C ARG A 22 -2.55 -2.80 12.42
N THR A 23 -2.35 -3.92 11.73
CA THR A 23 -3.36 -4.48 10.80
C THR A 23 -3.85 -5.87 11.20
N ASN A 24 -3.39 -6.39 12.35
CA ASN A 24 -3.67 -7.75 12.84
C ASN A 24 -3.33 -8.84 11.81
N CYS A 25 -2.26 -8.60 11.04
CA CYS A 25 -1.75 -9.58 10.11
C CYS A 25 -0.89 -10.59 10.89
N GLY A 26 -1.47 -11.68 11.38
CA GLY A 26 -0.73 -12.69 12.16
C GLY A 26 0.44 -13.30 11.37
N ASP A 27 0.13 -14.01 10.29
CA ASP A 27 1.13 -14.74 9.50
C ASP A 27 1.65 -13.92 8.31
N CYS A 28 1.89 -12.61 8.45
CA CYS A 28 2.44 -11.81 7.35
C CYS A 28 3.81 -12.33 6.90
N ASN A 29 4.05 -12.38 5.58
CA ASN A 29 5.35 -12.72 5.03
C ASN A 29 6.39 -11.67 5.49
N PRO A 30 7.59 -12.08 5.95
CA PRO A 30 8.64 -11.16 6.37
C PRO A 30 9.17 -10.26 5.23
N THR A 31 8.85 -10.56 3.98
CA THR A 31 9.35 -9.83 2.81
C THR A 31 8.31 -8.88 2.24
N ILE A 32 8.70 -7.63 2.02
CA ILE A 32 7.90 -6.64 1.28
C ILE A 32 8.28 -6.72 -0.21
N THR A 33 7.28 -6.90 -1.07
CA THR A 33 7.51 -6.82 -2.53
C THR A 33 7.29 -5.39 -3.01
N TRP A 34 8.38 -4.67 -3.27
CA TRP A 34 8.33 -3.31 -3.80
C TRP A 34 8.17 -3.29 -5.32
N THR A 35 7.29 -2.41 -5.81
CA THR A 35 7.12 -2.11 -7.22
C THR A 35 6.88 -0.62 -7.43
N THR A 36 6.94 -0.16 -8.67
CA THR A 36 6.53 1.21 -9.04
C THR A 36 5.41 1.11 -10.08
N PRO A 37 4.14 1.29 -9.69
CA PRO A 37 3.01 1.15 -10.62
C PRO A 37 3.10 2.15 -11.76
N ALA A 38 2.73 1.72 -12.96
CA ALA A 38 2.73 2.58 -14.14
C ALA A 38 1.65 3.66 -14.04
N LYS A 39 2.01 4.90 -14.40
CA LYS A 39 1.10 6.04 -14.37
C LYS A 39 -0.16 5.79 -15.18
N GLY A 40 -1.33 6.04 -14.58
CA GLY A 40 -2.63 5.97 -15.23
C GLY A 40 -3.09 4.56 -15.59
N LYS A 41 -2.31 3.51 -15.26
CA LYS A 41 -2.74 2.13 -15.42
C LYS A 41 -3.37 1.62 -14.14
N GLU A 42 -4.35 0.75 -14.30
CA GLU A 42 -4.85 -0.08 -13.21
C GLU A 42 -3.76 -1.08 -12.82
N THR A 43 -3.52 -1.21 -11.52
CA THR A 43 -2.60 -2.18 -10.95
C THR A 43 -3.32 -2.87 -9.79
N THR A 44 -3.44 -4.18 -9.88
CA THR A 44 -3.94 -5.01 -8.79
C THR A 44 -2.72 -5.58 -8.05
N PRO A 45 -2.59 -5.35 -6.73
CA PRO A 45 -1.57 -6.03 -5.94
C PRO A 45 -1.68 -7.56 -6.07
N PRO A 46 -0.58 -8.31 -5.86
CA PRO A 46 -0.60 -9.77 -5.90
C PRO A 46 -1.71 -10.38 -5.05
N GLU A 47 -2.16 -11.57 -5.43
CA GLU A 47 -3.11 -12.34 -4.62
C GLU A 47 -2.55 -12.55 -3.19
N ASN A 48 -3.44 -12.55 -2.20
CA ASN A 48 -3.11 -12.60 -0.77
C ASN A 48 -2.43 -11.36 -0.17
N THR A 49 -2.31 -10.26 -0.92
CA THR A 49 -1.92 -8.95 -0.35
C THR A 49 -2.95 -8.52 0.70
N VAL A 50 -2.47 -8.22 1.90
CA VAL A 50 -3.29 -7.77 3.04
C VAL A 50 -2.94 -6.35 3.47
N VAL A 51 -1.78 -5.84 3.07
CA VAL A 51 -1.36 -4.47 3.29
C VAL A 51 -0.60 -3.97 2.07
N ILE A 52 -0.84 -2.73 1.68
CA ILE A 52 0.07 -1.99 0.80
C ILE A 52 0.77 -0.88 1.59
N ILE A 53 2.01 -0.60 1.24
CA ILE A 53 2.81 0.47 1.81
C ILE A 53 3.15 1.44 0.69
N VAL A 54 2.83 2.72 0.82
CA VAL A 54 3.14 3.73 -0.19
C VAL A 54 4.26 4.61 0.31
N ASP A 55 5.37 4.66 -0.44
CA ASP A 55 6.49 5.56 -0.14
C ASP A 55 6.26 6.94 -0.78
N VAL A 56 5.80 7.88 0.04
CA VAL A 56 5.59 9.28 -0.33
C VAL A 56 6.69 10.20 0.20
N ARG A 57 7.82 9.66 0.67
CA ARG A 57 8.93 10.47 1.22
C ARG A 57 9.49 11.48 0.22
N SER A 58 9.60 11.07 -1.05
CA SER A 58 10.07 11.93 -2.14
C SER A 58 8.95 12.71 -2.86
N SER A 59 7.69 12.52 -2.45
CA SER A 59 6.47 13.17 -2.99
C SER A 59 6.45 13.40 -4.51
N ARG A 60 6.66 12.33 -5.30
CA ARG A 60 6.64 12.37 -6.78
C ARG A 60 5.29 11.99 -7.41
N GLY A 61 4.22 12.13 -6.65
CA GLY A 61 2.85 11.92 -7.14
C GLY A 61 1.89 11.41 -6.07
N ALA A 62 0.90 10.62 -6.50
CA ALA A 62 -0.07 9.98 -5.63
C ALA A 62 -0.45 8.58 -6.11
N ILE A 63 -0.86 7.73 -5.17
CA ILE A 63 -1.56 6.47 -5.42
C ILE A 63 -3.05 6.71 -5.16
N ARG A 64 -3.89 6.41 -6.15
CA ARG A 64 -5.35 6.45 -6.01
C ARG A 64 -5.88 5.03 -5.87
N ILE A 65 -6.85 4.83 -5.00
CA ILE A 65 -7.49 3.54 -4.70
C ILE A 65 -8.92 3.59 -5.21
N PHE A 66 -9.35 2.53 -5.89
CA PHE A 66 -10.68 2.37 -6.45
C PHE A 66 -11.24 1.00 -6.13
N ARG A 67 -12.56 0.86 -6.11
CA ARG A 67 -13.24 -0.44 -6.08
C ARG A 67 -13.28 -1.05 -7.47
N LYS A 68 -13.02 -2.35 -7.58
CA LYS A 68 -13.11 -3.12 -8.84
C LYS A 68 -14.57 -3.25 -9.29
N SER A 69 -15.48 -3.46 -8.34
CA SER A 69 -16.92 -3.66 -8.59
C SER A 69 -17.59 -2.55 -9.42
N ASP A 70 -17.34 -1.28 -9.08
CA ASP A 70 -18.01 -0.13 -9.72
C ASP A 70 -17.05 0.97 -10.22
N ARG A 71 -15.73 0.75 -10.14
CA ARG A 71 -14.69 1.76 -10.42
C ARG A 71 -14.80 3.03 -9.58
N GLY A 72 -15.56 2.97 -8.48
CA GLY A 72 -15.75 4.07 -7.57
C GLY A 72 -14.46 4.39 -6.81
N TYR A 73 -14.16 5.69 -6.71
CA TYR A 73 -13.03 6.18 -5.94
C TYR A 73 -13.20 5.86 -4.45
N VAL A 74 -12.15 5.31 -3.84
CA VAL A 74 -12.11 4.96 -2.41
C VAL A 74 -11.34 6.02 -1.63
N ASP A 75 -10.11 6.30 -2.04
CA ASP A 75 -9.19 7.22 -1.37
C ASP A 75 -7.92 7.48 -2.21
N GLY A 76 -7.03 8.33 -1.70
CA GLY A 76 -5.75 8.64 -2.30
C GLY A 76 -4.66 8.89 -1.26
N ILE A 77 -3.43 8.50 -1.60
CA ILE A 77 -2.22 8.69 -0.81
C ILE A 77 -1.23 9.49 -1.65
N GLY A 78 -0.78 10.63 -1.15
CA GLY A 78 0.07 11.53 -1.93
C GLY A 78 0.56 12.72 -1.13
N THR A 79 0.35 13.93 -1.66
CA THR A 79 0.90 15.19 -1.11
C THR A 79 0.54 15.44 0.36
N GLN A 80 -0.65 15.05 0.80
CA GLN A 80 -1.07 15.18 2.20
C GLN A 80 -0.25 14.32 3.16
N GLN A 81 0.42 13.29 2.66
CA GLN A 81 1.25 12.38 3.44
C GLN A 81 2.75 12.54 3.09
N ALA A 82 3.12 13.58 2.32
CA ALA A 82 4.48 13.80 1.88
C ALA A 82 5.50 13.73 3.03
N GLY A 83 6.64 13.10 2.77
CA GLY A 83 7.68 12.88 3.80
C GLY A 83 7.54 11.57 4.58
N ASN A 84 6.50 10.75 4.31
CA ASN A 84 6.20 9.55 5.10
C ASN A 84 6.15 8.25 4.28
N LEU A 85 6.14 7.13 4.99
CA LEU A 85 5.67 5.84 4.51
C LEU A 85 4.24 5.64 5.04
N VAL A 86 3.32 5.22 4.19
CA VAL A 86 1.90 5.09 4.55
C VAL A 86 1.47 3.63 4.41
N ILE A 87 1.11 3.01 5.53
CA ILE A 87 0.54 1.68 5.63
C ILE A 87 -0.97 1.77 5.38
N VAL A 88 -1.46 0.95 4.45
CA VAL A 88 -2.88 0.87 4.10
C VAL A 88 -3.32 -0.59 4.16
N PRO A 89 -4.16 -0.99 5.13
CA PRO A 89 -4.83 -2.28 5.12
C PRO A 89 -5.57 -2.47 3.79
N TRP A 90 -5.34 -3.62 3.15
CA TRP A 90 -5.78 -3.86 1.79
C TRP A 90 -7.08 -4.64 1.74
N ASN A 91 -7.96 -4.24 0.83
CA ASN A 91 -9.16 -4.97 0.48
C ASN A 91 -8.99 -5.53 -0.94
N SER A 92 -9.24 -6.83 -1.12
CA SER A 92 -9.04 -7.51 -2.41
C SER A 92 -9.99 -7.03 -3.52
N ASP A 93 -11.12 -6.39 -3.19
CA ASP A 93 -12.00 -5.71 -4.15
C ASP A 93 -11.44 -4.34 -4.60
N TRP A 94 -10.25 -3.94 -4.15
CA TRP A 94 -9.64 -2.68 -4.59
C TRP A 94 -8.57 -2.90 -5.67
N TYR A 95 -8.33 -1.86 -6.45
CA TYR A 95 -7.16 -1.70 -7.31
C TYR A 95 -6.55 -0.31 -7.11
N ILE A 96 -5.28 -0.16 -7.50
CA ILE A 96 -4.59 1.13 -7.45
C ILE A 96 -4.34 1.69 -8.84
N SER A 97 -4.23 3.01 -8.94
CA SER A 97 -3.66 3.70 -10.10
C SER A 97 -2.71 4.80 -9.66
N ALA A 98 -1.51 4.81 -10.23
CA ALA A 98 -0.51 5.82 -9.94
C ALA A 98 -0.75 7.11 -10.75
N ALA A 99 -0.60 8.25 -10.09
CA ALA A 99 -0.49 9.56 -10.68
C ALA A 99 0.91 10.11 -10.37
N GLY A 100 1.89 9.79 -11.23
CA GLY A 100 3.30 10.08 -10.96
C GLY A 100 4.10 8.77 -10.82
N SER A 101 5.17 8.80 -10.04
CA SER A 101 6.02 7.63 -9.80
C SER A 101 6.31 7.49 -8.30
N LEU A 102 5.72 6.48 -7.67
CA LEU A 102 5.91 6.18 -6.26
C LEU A 102 6.15 4.69 -6.07
N PRO A 103 7.14 4.31 -5.24
CA PRO A 103 7.26 2.95 -4.77
C PRO A 103 6.03 2.54 -3.96
N VAL A 104 5.54 1.34 -4.23
CA VAL A 104 4.48 0.68 -3.48
C VAL A 104 4.98 -0.70 -3.07
N GLY A 105 5.00 -0.95 -1.77
CA GLY A 105 5.33 -2.23 -1.16
C GLY A 105 4.07 -3.05 -0.94
N TYR A 106 4.14 -4.35 -1.22
CA TYR A 106 3.06 -5.30 -0.95
C TYR A 106 3.47 -6.24 0.17
N VAL A 107 2.63 -6.35 1.18
CA VAL A 107 2.76 -7.35 2.24
C VAL A 107 1.62 -8.35 2.07
N ALA A 108 2.00 -9.60 1.86
CA ALA A 108 1.08 -10.72 1.70
C ALA A 108 1.01 -11.56 2.98
N ARG A 109 -0.08 -12.30 3.15
CA ARG A 109 -0.07 -13.43 4.11
C ARG A 109 0.92 -14.48 3.63
N SER A 110 1.58 -15.11 4.59
CA SER A 110 2.37 -16.32 4.35
C SER A 110 1.44 -17.39 3.82
N ALA A 111 1.87 -18.07 2.76
CA ALA A 111 1.18 -19.28 2.32
C ALA A 111 1.35 -20.32 3.43
N VAL A 112 0.22 -20.84 3.93
CA VAL A 112 0.19 -22.06 4.76
C VAL A 112 0.40 -23.26 3.86
#